data_AF-A0A4Q1IM50-F1
#
_entry.id   AF-A0A4Q1IM50-F1
#
_cell.length_a   1.000
_cell.length_b   1.000
_cell.length_c   1.000
_cell.angle_alpha   90.00
_cell.angle_beta   90.00
_cell.angle_gamma   90.00
#
_symmetry.space_group_name_H-M   'P 1'
#
loop_
_entity.id
_entity.type
_entity.pdbx_description
1 polymer ?
#
loop_
_entity_poly.entity_id
_entity_poly.type
_entity_poly.pdbx_seq_one_letter_code
_entity_poly.pdbx_strand_id
1 'polypeptide(L)'
;MVGIILNQLRVPDLYDKENINKKAKNVTAMKFFKGRSNDRIYCKEFTQDDKTFTVVAVELFEKKKTQKNSPKITHIINKISNYEYEIVERNA
;
A
#
# COMPACT_ATOMS: atom_id res chain seq x y z
N MET A 1 9.45 -2.31 8.93
CA MET A 1 8.69 -2.12 7.67
C MET A 1 9.63 -2.00 6.47
N VAL A 2 10.49 -0.97 6.41
CA VAL A 2 11.43 -0.74 5.29
C VAL A 2 12.23 -1.98 4.90
N GLY A 3 12.89 -2.66 5.84
CA GLY A 3 13.67 -3.87 5.54
C GLY A 3 12.84 -5.05 5.00
N ILE A 4 11.55 -5.13 5.32
CA ILE A 4 10.65 -6.16 4.75
C ILE A 4 10.39 -5.85 3.27
N ILE A 5 10.09 -4.58 2.99
CA ILE A 5 9.77 -4.09 1.65
C ILE A 5 11.00 -4.20 0.74
N LEU A 6 12.15 -3.66 1.15
CA LEU A 6 13.36 -3.62 0.34
C LEU A 6 13.92 -5.03 0.04
N ASN A 7 13.81 -5.97 0.98
CA ASN A 7 14.22 -7.35 0.77
C ASN A 7 13.13 -8.23 0.13
N GLN A 8 12.00 -7.64 -0.30
CA GLN A 8 10.86 -8.34 -0.89
C GLN A 8 10.35 -9.52 -0.03
N LEU A 9 10.44 -9.39 1.29
CA LEU A 9 10.02 -10.43 2.21
C LEU A 9 8.50 -10.43 2.31
N ARG A 10 7.90 -11.61 2.09
CA ARG A 10 6.46 -11.78 2.26
C ARG A 10 6.12 -11.90 3.74
N VAL A 11 5.69 -10.81 4.35
CA VAL A 11 5.20 -10.78 5.74
C VAL A 11 3.78 -10.21 5.79
N PRO A 12 2.74 -11.03 5.48
CA PRO A 12 1.37 -10.58 5.26
C PRO A 12 0.76 -9.79 6.42
N ASP A 13 1.26 -10.00 7.63
CA ASP A 13 0.79 -9.33 8.84
C ASP A 13 1.31 -7.90 9.00
N LEU A 14 2.36 -7.55 8.26
CA LEU A 14 2.99 -6.23 8.30
C LEU A 14 2.86 -5.50 6.96
N TYR A 15 3.02 -6.19 5.84
CA TYR A 15 2.95 -5.60 4.50
C TYR A 15 2.47 -6.64 3.49
N ASP A 16 1.38 -6.33 2.79
CA ASP A 16 0.82 -7.26 1.80
C ASP A 16 0.00 -6.54 0.73
N LYS A 17 -0.26 -7.25 -0.37
CA LYS A 17 -1.14 -6.81 -1.46
C LYS A 17 -2.60 -6.79 -1.02
N GLU A 18 -3.32 -5.75 -1.41
CA GLU A 18 -4.77 -5.61 -1.21
C GLU A 18 -5.51 -6.05 -2.48
N ASN A 19 -5.39 -7.34 -2.83
CA ASN A 19 -6.01 -7.95 -4.03
C ASN A 19 -7.52 -8.21 -3.84
N ILE A 20 -8.29 -7.15 -3.60
CA ILE A 20 -9.72 -7.27 -3.32
C ILE A 20 -10.58 -7.53 -4.56
N ASN A 21 -10.07 -7.20 -5.75
CA ASN A 21 -10.72 -7.37 -7.04
C ASN A 21 -9.69 -7.24 -8.18
N LYS A 22 -10.11 -7.47 -9.43
CA LYS A 22 -9.25 -7.34 -10.63
C LYS A 22 -8.74 -5.90 -10.89
N LYS A 23 -9.40 -4.89 -10.30
CA LYS A 23 -9.05 -3.49 -10.45
C LYS A 23 -7.98 -3.04 -9.44
N ALA A 24 -7.78 -3.75 -8.33
CA ALA A 24 -6.85 -3.39 -7.26
C ALA A 24 -5.39 -3.75 -7.60
N LYS A 25 -4.88 -3.21 -8.70
CA LYS A 25 -3.54 -3.53 -9.20
C LYS A 25 -2.47 -2.71 -8.47
N ASN A 26 -1.46 -3.43 -7.97
CA ASN A 26 -0.28 -2.87 -7.31
C ASN A 26 -0.59 -2.01 -6.08
N VAL A 27 -1.69 -2.31 -5.38
CA VAL A 27 -2.03 -1.68 -4.11
C VAL A 27 -1.60 -2.59 -2.98
N THR A 28 -0.86 -2.04 -2.02
CA THR A 28 -0.43 -2.73 -0.80
C THR A 28 -0.89 -1.96 0.43
N ALA A 29 -0.82 -2.61 1.59
CA ALA A 29 -1.07 -1.96 2.87
C ALA A 29 0.06 -2.26 3.85
N MET A 30 0.65 -1.20 4.41
CA MET A 30 1.43 -1.29 5.64
C MET A 30 0.46 -1.42 6.82
N LYS A 31 0.62 -2.47 7.62
CA LYS A 31 -0.30 -2.87 8.68
C LYS A 31 0.36 -2.63 10.03
N PHE A 32 -0.10 -1.60 10.73
CA PHE A 32 0.45 -1.20 12.02
C PHE A 32 -0.39 -1.73 13.17
N PHE A 33 0.29 -2.19 14.23
CA PHE A 33 -0.32 -2.57 15.50
C PHE A 33 -1.55 -3.50 15.34
N LYS A 34 -1.42 -4.54 14.51
CA LYS A 34 -2.48 -5.55 14.29
C LYS A 34 -2.96 -6.10 15.63
N GLY A 35 -4.28 -6.07 15.87
CA GLY A 35 -4.89 -6.45 17.15
C GLY A 35 -4.98 -5.34 18.21
N ARG A 36 -4.41 -4.15 17.94
CA ARG A 36 -4.57 -2.93 18.74
C ARG A 36 -5.21 -1.82 17.90
N SER A 37 -4.47 -0.75 17.57
CA SER A 37 -5.01 0.32 16.73
C SER A 37 -5.30 -0.18 15.32
N ASN A 38 -4.57 -1.16 14.78
CA ASN A 38 -4.82 -1.75 13.47
C ASN A 38 -4.92 -0.71 12.33
N ASP A 39 -4.02 0.27 12.36
CA ASP A 39 -3.94 1.33 11.36
C ASP A 39 -3.32 0.79 10.06
N ARG A 40 -3.74 1.36 8.93
CA ARG A 40 -3.29 0.96 7.60
C ARG A 40 -2.78 2.17 6.84
N ILE A 41 -1.60 2.06 6.25
CA ILE A 41 -1.17 3.00 5.20
C ILE A 41 -1.31 2.24 3.87
N TYR A 42 -2.26 2.66 3.06
CA TYR A 42 -2.43 2.13 1.70
C TYR A 42 -1.41 2.77 0.77
N CYS A 43 -0.72 1.91 0.02
CA CYS A 43 0.41 2.30 -0.81
C CYS A 43 0.17 1.88 -2.27
N LYS A 44 0.86 2.56 -3.19
CA LYS A 44 0.99 2.15 -4.58
C LYS A 44 2.42 1.69 -4.83
N GLU A 45 2.57 0.49 -5.39
CA GLU A 45 3.85 -0.04 -5.84
C GLU A 45 3.98 0.10 -7.36
N PHE A 46 5.19 0.42 -7.82
CA PHE A 46 5.56 0.31 -9.22
C PHE A 46 7.09 0.24 -9.35
N THR A 47 7.56 -0.31 -10.45
CA THR A 47 8.97 -0.29 -10.82
C THR A 47 9.12 0.72 -11.95
N GLN A 48 10.06 1.64 -11.79
CA GLN A 48 10.42 2.63 -12.81
C GLN A 48 11.27 2.00 -13.92
N ASP A 49 11.46 2.72 -15.03
CA ASP A 49 12.22 2.24 -16.19
C ASP A 49 13.68 1.94 -15.86
N ASP A 50 14.26 2.67 -14.90
CA ASP A 50 15.61 2.49 -14.36
C ASP A 50 15.74 1.29 -13.39
N LYS A 51 14.65 0.51 -13.23
CA LYS A 51 14.50 -0.62 -12.29
C LYS A 51 14.40 -0.22 -10.82
N THR A 52 14.26 1.07 -10.51
CA THR A 52 13.99 1.51 -9.15
C THR A 52 12.61 1.03 -8.70
N PHE A 53 12.57 0.25 -7.62
CA PHE A 53 11.32 -0.16 -6.99
C PHE A 53 10.79 0.95 -6.08
N THR A 54 9.62 1.48 -6.43
CA THR A 54 9.01 2.62 -5.77
C THR A 54 7.77 2.20 -5.01
N VAL A 55 7.67 2.64 -3.76
CA VAL A 55 6.47 2.52 -2.93
C VAL A 55 6.03 3.90 -2.50
N VAL A 56 4.86 4.34 -2.97
CA VAL A 56 4.25 5.60 -2.56
C VAL A 56 3.24 5.31 -1.45
N ALA A 57 3.47 5.84 -0.25
CA ALA A 57 2.47 5.86 0.82
C ALA A 57 1.40 6.91 0.50
N VAL A 58 0.13 6.50 0.38
CA VAL A 58 -0.91 7.36 -0.21
C VAL A 58 -1.96 7.81 0.81
N GLU A 59 -2.57 6.87 1.54
CA GLU A 59 -3.69 7.19 2.42
C GLU A 59 -3.61 6.42 3.74
N LEU A 60 -3.70 7.15 4.85
CA LEU A 60 -3.84 6.59 6.19
C LEU A 60 -5.31 6.24 6.45
N PHE A 61 -5.53 5.01 6.89
CA PHE A 61 -6.80 4.54 7.39
C PHE A 61 -6.63 4.05 8.83
N GLU A 62 -7.11 4.85 9.76
CA GLU A 62 -7.01 4.57 11.18
C GLU A 62 -8.03 3.52 11.61
N LYS A 63 -7.66 2.69 12.58
CA LYS A 63 -8.59 1.86 13.36
C LYS A 63 -9.47 0.96 12.51
N LYS A 64 -8.84 0.09 11.70
CA LYS A 64 -9.57 -0.94 10.96
C LYS A 64 -10.30 -1.89 11.91
N LYS A 65 -11.63 -1.76 11.94
CA LYS A 65 -12.50 -2.44 12.92
C LYS A 65 -12.73 -3.92 12.64
N THR A 66 -12.78 -4.31 11.38
CA THR A 66 -13.13 -5.69 10.97
C THR A 66 -12.05 -6.29 10.09
N GLN A 67 -12.04 -7.62 9.94
CA GLN A 67 -11.13 -8.29 9.01
C GLN A 67 -11.50 -8.00 7.55
N LYS A 68 -12.79 -8.05 7.21
CA LYS A 68 -13.30 -7.74 5.87
C LYS A 68 -13.09 -6.27 5.51
N ASN A 69 -12.88 -5.99 4.23
CA ASN A 69 -12.79 -4.62 3.75
C ASN A 69 -14.18 -3.99 3.68
N SER A 70 -14.31 -2.81 4.30
CA SER A 70 -15.54 -2.01 4.25
C SER A 70 -15.65 -1.33 2.88
N PRO A 71 -16.85 -0.83 2.49
CA PRO A 71 -17.01 -0.05 1.26
C PRO A 71 -16.03 1.13 1.17
N LYS A 72 -15.75 1.80 2.30
CA LYS A 72 -14.76 2.88 2.39
C LYS A 72 -13.35 2.39 2.03
N ILE A 73 -12.91 1.27 2.61
CA ILE A 73 -11.59 0.69 2.31
C ILE A 73 -11.51 0.26 0.85
N THR A 74 -12.55 -0.39 0.33
CA THR A 74 -12.64 -0.79 -1.09
C THR A 74 -12.55 0.43 -2.02
N HIS A 75 -13.21 1.54 -1.66
CA HIS A 75 -13.12 2.79 -2.39
C HIS A 75 -11.69 3.34 -2.41
N ILE A 76 -11.01 3.40 -1.25
CA ILE A 76 -9.61 3.84 -1.13
C ILE A 76 -8.70 2.99 -2.02
N ILE A 77 -8.80 1.66 -1.94
CA ILE A 77 -7.97 0.74 -2.73
C ILE A 77 -8.20 0.96 -4.24
N ASN A 78 -9.45 1.06 -4.68
CA ASN A 78 -9.76 1.28 -6.09
C ASN A 78 -9.28 2.66 -6.59
N LYS A 79 -9.42 3.70 -5.77
CA LYS A 79 -8.94 5.06 -6.04
C LYS A 79 -7.43 5.06 -6.25
N ILE A 80 -6.68 4.52 -5.29
CA ILE A 80 -5.20 4.43 -5.35
C ILE A 80 -4.74 3.59 -6.54
N SER A 81 -5.48 2.54 -6.90
CA SER A 81 -5.10 1.71 -8.03
C SER A 81 -5.06 2.47 -9.36
N ASN A 82 -5.83 3.54 -9.51
CA ASN A 82 -5.88 4.36 -10.72
C ASN A 82 -4.86 5.50 -10.71
N TYR A 83 -4.04 5.62 -9.67
CA TYR A 83 -3.03 6.67 -9.60
C TYR A 83 -1.82 6.30 -10.46
N GLU A 84 -1.41 7.29 -11.25
CA GLU A 84 -0.19 7.30 -12.04
C GLU A 84 0.74 8.37 -11.44
N TYR A 85 2.03 8.06 -11.36
CA TYR A 85 3.02 8.90 -10.71
C TYR A 85 4.17 9.18 -11.67
N GLU A 86 4.60 10.44 -11.71
CA GLU A 86 5.87 10.87 -12.30
C GLU A 86 6.79 11.29 -11.15
N ILE A 87 7.98 10.70 -11.07
CA ILE A 87 8.97 11.05 -10.06
C ILE A 87 9.92 12.08 -10.65
N VAL A 88 9.90 13.30 -10.08
CA VAL A 88 10.77 14.40 -10.51
C VAL A 88 11.87 14.58 -9.47
N GLU A 89 13.10 14.26 -9.82
CA GLU A 89 14.26 14.57 -8.99
C GLU A 89 14.53 16.08 -9.03
N ARG A 90 14.55 16.72 -7.87
CA ARG A 90 15.10 18.07 -7.76
C ARG A 90 16.60 17.95 -7.52
N ASN A 91 17.39 18.44 -8.48
CA ASN A 91 18.80 18.70 -8.25
C ASN A 91 18.90 19.74 -7.13
N ALA A 92 19.46 19.33 -6.00
CA ALA A 92 19.74 20.19 -4.86
C ALA A 92 20.98 21.06 -5.12
#